data_AF-A0A0N1FVX3-F1
#
_entry.id   AF-A0A0N1FVX3-F1
#
_cell.length_a   1.000
_cell.length_b   1.000
_cell.length_c   1.000
_cell.angle_alpha   90.00
_cell.angle_beta   90.00
_cell.angle_gamma   90.00
#
_symmetry.space_group_name_H-M   'P 1'
#
loop_
_entity.id
_entity.type
_entity.pdbx_description
1 polymer ?
#
loop_
_entity_poly.entity_id
_entity_poly.type
_entity_poly.pdbx_seq_one_letter_code
_entity_poly.pdbx_strand_id
1 'polypeptide(L)'
;MLTLGETVVWSVDVADGMASLLVNLLLNHGQTIVYLPGLAVNRASAGYRGLGKTDAKDARVIADQARRRRDLHVLTPESEPTAELRVMTDRRADLVKERTRKTNRLHAQVLSIFPALEHALELTSIGPLVLLSGYQTPVRYDVSAAGG
;
A
#
# COMPACT_ATOMS: atom_id res chain seq x y z
N MET A 1 -1.95 -43.04 10.62
CA MET A 1 -1.18 -41.78 10.61
C MET A 1 -1.32 -41.21 9.21
N LEU A 2 -2.15 -40.18 9.01
CA LEU A 2 -2.35 -39.56 7.69
C LEU A 2 -1.04 -38.87 7.29
N THR A 3 -0.26 -39.49 6.42
CA THR A 3 0.89 -38.87 5.75
C THR A 3 0.38 -37.68 4.95
N LEU A 4 0.50 -36.47 5.51
CA LEU A 4 0.46 -35.26 4.68
C LEU A 4 1.49 -35.47 3.58
N GLY A 5 1.07 -35.28 2.32
CA GLY A 5 1.88 -35.61 1.15
C GLY A 5 3.30 -35.05 1.26
N GLU A 6 4.27 -35.80 0.74
CA GLU A 6 5.71 -35.55 0.85
C GLU A 6 6.19 -34.20 0.28
N THR A 7 5.29 -33.35 -0.23
CA THR A 7 5.60 -32.03 -0.80
C THR A 7 4.61 -30.98 -0.28
N VAL A 8 5.12 -30.05 0.53
CA VAL A 8 4.37 -28.87 1.01
C VAL A 8 4.55 -27.73 0.01
N VAL A 9 3.45 -27.14 -0.44
CA VAL A 9 3.45 -25.91 -1.26
C VAL A 9 2.81 -24.79 -0.47
N TRP A 10 3.51 -23.66 -0.37
CA TRP A 10 3.05 -22.45 0.30
C TRP A 10 2.37 -21.55 -0.72
N SER A 11 1.29 -20.88 -0.32
CA SER A 11 0.65 -19.89 -1.17
C SER A 11 0.46 -18.57 -0.43
N VAL A 12 0.81 -17.48 -1.10
CA VAL A 12 0.72 -16.11 -0.57
C VAL A 12 -0.03 -15.22 -1.56
N ASP A 13 -0.80 -14.27 -1.03
CA ASP A 13 -1.50 -13.26 -1.81
C ASP A 13 -0.80 -11.90 -1.83
N VAL A 14 0.26 -11.79 -1.03
CA VAL A 14 1.22 -10.69 -0.97
C VAL A 14 2.61 -11.29 -1.02
N ALA A 15 3.46 -10.81 -1.94
CA ALA A 15 4.82 -11.31 -2.14
C ALA A 15 5.90 -10.24 -1.92
N ASP A 16 5.50 -9.04 -1.52
CA ASP A 16 6.33 -7.85 -1.33
C ASP A 16 6.11 -7.21 0.05
N GLY A 17 6.81 -6.10 0.32
CA GLY A 17 6.69 -5.33 1.56
C GLY A 17 6.83 -6.21 2.81
N MET A 18 5.80 -6.24 3.65
CA MET A 18 5.77 -7.00 4.92
C MET A 18 5.93 -8.52 4.73
N ALA A 19 5.54 -9.07 3.58
CA ALA A 19 5.66 -10.50 3.29
C ALA A 19 7.09 -10.90 2.84
N SER A 20 7.93 -9.92 2.46
CA SER A 20 9.24 -10.18 1.86
C SER A 20 10.15 -11.04 2.74
N LEU A 21 10.16 -10.82 4.06
CA LEU A 21 10.99 -11.63 4.97
C LEU A 21 10.56 -13.10 4.95
N LEU A 22 9.26 -13.36 5.05
CA LEU A 22 8.71 -14.72 5.05
C LEU A 22 8.96 -15.41 3.70
N VAL A 23 8.71 -14.71 2.59
CA VAL A 23 8.93 -15.22 1.24
C VAL A 23 10.40 -15.60 1.04
N ASN A 24 11.34 -14.70 1.37
CA ASN A 24 12.77 -14.97 1.24
C ASN A 24 13.23 -16.13 2.15
N LEU A 25 12.73 -16.21 3.38
CA LEU A 25 13.06 -17.30 4.30
C LEU A 25 12.63 -18.65 3.73
N LEU A 26 11.38 -18.75 3.25
CA LEU A 26 10.84 -19.97 2.67
C LEU A 26 11.62 -20.37 1.41
N LEU A 27 11.91 -19.42 0.51
CA LEU A 27 12.71 -19.68 -0.69
C LEU A 27 14.13 -20.17 -0.34
N ASN A 28 14.78 -19.55 0.65
CA ASN A 28 16.12 -19.95 1.12
C ASN A 28 16.15 -21.34 1.77
N HIS A 29 15.02 -21.80 2.32
CA HIS A 29 14.83 -23.16 2.85
C HIS A 29 14.32 -24.15 1.78
N GLY A 30 14.40 -23.81 0.49
CA GLY A 30 14.00 -24.68 -0.61
C GLY A 30 12.50 -24.97 -0.66
N GLN A 31 11.67 -24.16 -0.01
CA GLN A 31 10.22 -24.32 -0.02
C GLN A 31 9.64 -23.80 -1.33
N THR A 32 8.65 -24.51 -1.88
CA THR A 32 7.93 -24.05 -3.07
C THR A 32 6.84 -23.08 -2.67
N ILE A 33 6.87 -21.86 -3.23
CA ILE A 33 5.89 -20.81 -2.96
C ILE A 33 5.20 -20.42 -4.26
N VAL A 34 3.87 -20.32 -4.24
CA VAL A 34 3.06 -19.81 -5.36
C VAL A 34 2.34 -18.53 -4.98
N TYR A 35 2.37 -17.56 -5.88
CA TYR A 35 1.69 -16.28 -5.70
C TYR A 35 0.29 -16.31 -6.33
N LEU A 36 -0.70 -15.89 -5.54
CA LEU A 36 -2.08 -15.71 -5.96
C LEU A 36 -2.49 -14.25 -5.76
N PRO A 37 -2.60 -13.42 -6.81
CA PRO A 37 -2.91 -12.00 -6.65
C PRO A 37 -4.13 -11.75 -5.77
N GLY A 38 -4.06 -10.77 -4.87
CA GLY A 38 -5.16 -10.44 -3.95
C GLY A 38 -6.50 -10.16 -4.66
N LEU A 39 -6.47 -9.66 -5.91
CA LEU A 39 -7.68 -9.51 -6.74
C LEU A 39 -8.30 -10.87 -7.09
N ALA A 40 -7.49 -11.87 -7.40
CA ALA A 40 -7.93 -13.24 -7.66
C ALA A 40 -8.47 -13.90 -6.38
N VAL A 41 -7.84 -13.63 -5.22
CA VAL A 41 -8.36 -14.05 -3.90
C VAL A 41 -9.73 -13.43 -3.65
N ASN A 42 -9.87 -12.11 -3.78
CA ASN A 42 -11.13 -11.40 -3.59
C ASN A 42 -12.24 -11.94 -4.49
N ARG A 43 -11.93 -12.22 -5.76
CA ARG A 43 -12.89 -12.83 -6.70
C ARG A 43 -13.28 -14.24 -6.28
N ALA A 44 -12.33 -15.05 -5.81
CA ALA A 44 -12.60 -16.40 -5.33
C ALA A 44 -13.41 -16.40 -4.01
N SER A 45 -13.12 -15.48 -3.08
CA SER A 45 -13.76 -15.37 -1.77
C SER A 45 -15.27 -15.13 -1.83
N ALA A 46 -15.79 -14.57 -2.93
CA ALA A 46 -17.22 -14.41 -3.17
C ALA A 46 -17.97 -15.76 -3.26
N GLY A 47 -17.30 -16.83 -3.69
CA GLY A 47 -17.87 -18.18 -3.78
C GLY A 47 -17.88 -18.94 -2.44
N TYR A 48 -17.29 -18.40 -1.37
CA TYR A 48 -17.16 -19.07 -0.08
C TYR A 48 -18.18 -18.52 0.93
N ARG A 49 -19.00 -19.41 1.50
CA ARG A 49 -20.02 -19.08 2.52
C ARG A 49 -19.37 -18.53 3.80
N GLY A 50 -19.95 -17.48 4.39
CA GLY A 50 -19.54 -16.91 5.69
C GLY A 50 -19.74 -15.39 5.78
N LEU A 51 -20.02 -14.90 6.99
CA LEU A 51 -20.18 -13.46 7.30
C LEU A 51 -18.80 -12.79 7.42
N GLY A 52 -18.53 -11.81 6.55
CA GLY A 52 -17.38 -10.91 6.66
C GLY A 52 -16.05 -11.45 6.13
N LYS A 53 -15.09 -10.53 6.01
CA LYS A 53 -13.68 -10.82 5.71
C LYS A 53 -13.00 -11.28 7.00
N THR A 54 -12.35 -12.44 6.97
CA THR A 54 -11.55 -12.95 8.08
C THR A 54 -10.28 -13.59 7.53
N ASP A 55 -9.16 -13.47 8.26
CA ASP A 55 -7.86 -13.99 7.82
C ASP A 55 -7.90 -15.52 7.63
N ALA A 56 -8.64 -16.23 8.49
CA ALA A 56 -8.82 -17.68 8.38
C ALA A 56 -9.61 -18.08 7.11
N LYS A 57 -10.62 -17.29 6.71
CA LYS A 57 -11.35 -17.50 5.46
C LYS A 57 -10.43 -17.26 4.27
N ASP A 58 -9.68 -16.16 4.27
CA ASP A 58 -8.78 -15.81 3.18
C ASP A 58 -7.67 -16.87 3.02
N ALA A 59 -7.07 -17.34 4.12
CA ALA A 59 -6.09 -18.43 4.10
C ALA A 59 -6.67 -19.73 3.51
N ARG A 60 -7.92 -20.08 3.86
CA ARG A 60 -8.61 -21.25 3.30
C ARG A 60 -8.89 -21.09 1.80
N VAL A 61 -9.33 -19.91 1.38
CA VAL A 61 -9.57 -19.60 -0.04
C VAL A 61 -8.27 -19.72 -0.83
N ILE A 62 -7.20 -19.10 -0.35
CA ILE A 62 -5.86 -19.12 -0.97
C ILE A 62 -5.37 -20.57 -1.11
N ALA A 63 -5.43 -21.36 -0.04
CA ALA A 63 -5.01 -22.76 -0.06
C ALA A 63 -5.84 -23.62 -1.04
N ASP A 64 -7.16 -23.41 -1.10
CA ASP A 64 -8.03 -24.10 -2.06
C ASP A 64 -7.74 -23.71 -3.51
N GLN A 65 -7.47 -22.43 -3.77
CA GLN A 65 -7.10 -21.95 -5.10
C GLN A 65 -5.75 -22.54 -5.52
N ALA A 66 -4.75 -22.52 -4.62
CA ALA A 66 -3.44 -23.12 -4.84
C ALA A 66 -3.49 -24.62 -5.12
N ARG A 67 -4.41 -25.35 -4.44
CA ARG A 67 -4.62 -26.78 -4.67
C ARG A 67 -5.24 -27.09 -6.03
N ARG A 68 -6.13 -26.22 -6.52
CA ARG A 68 -6.92 -26.47 -7.76
C ARG A 68 -6.24 -25.95 -9.02
N ARG A 69 -5.54 -24.82 -8.92
CA ARG A 69 -4.91 -24.15 -10.06
C ARG A 69 -3.49 -24.68 -10.29
N ARG A 70 -3.13 -24.86 -11.56
CA ARG A 70 -1.77 -25.27 -11.99
C ARG A 70 -1.02 -24.14 -12.69
N ASP A 71 -1.70 -23.03 -12.96
CA ASP A 71 -1.23 -21.86 -13.69
C ASP A 71 -0.76 -20.73 -12.75
N LEU A 72 -0.54 -21.02 -11.46
CA LEU A 72 -0.08 -20.03 -10.50
C LEU A 72 1.42 -19.75 -10.69
N HIS A 73 1.78 -18.48 -10.51
CA HIS A 73 3.16 -18.05 -10.61
C HIS A 73 3.97 -18.61 -9.44
N VAL A 74 4.96 -19.45 -9.72
CA VAL A 74 5.93 -19.94 -8.73
C VAL A 74 6.93 -18.82 -8.46
N LEU A 75 7.07 -18.44 -7.20
CA LEU A 75 8.06 -17.46 -6.79
C LEU A 75 9.46 -18.08 -6.86
N THR A 76 10.40 -17.30 -7.35
CA THR A 76 11.81 -17.67 -7.43
C THR A 76 12.63 -16.70 -6.59
N PRO A 77 13.79 -17.13 -6.06
CA PRO A 77 14.73 -16.22 -5.42
C PRO A 77 15.03 -15.05 -6.33
N GLU A 78 14.94 -13.85 -5.76
CA GLU A 78 15.17 -12.63 -6.51
C GLU A 78 16.66 -12.51 -6.86
N SER A 79 16.96 -12.09 -8.09
CA SER A 79 18.34 -11.75 -8.46
C SER A 79 18.79 -10.47 -7.77
N GLU A 80 20.09 -10.36 -7.48
CA GLU A 80 20.67 -9.17 -6.84
C GLU A 80 20.26 -7.83 -7.52
N PRO A 81 20.25 -7.69 -8.86
CA PRO A 81 19.79 -6.47 -9.52
C PRO A 81 18.29 -6.18 -9.31
N THR A 82 17.46 -7.22 -9.26
CA THR A 82 16.01 -7.06 -9.04
C THR A 82 15.74 -6.61 -7.60
N ALA A 83 16.48 -7.16 -6.64
CA ALA A 83 16.38 -6.78 -5.24
C ALA A 83 16.77 -5.31 -5.02
N GLU A 84 17.83 -4.83 -5.67
CA GLU A 84 18.24 -3.42 -5.61
C GLU A 84 17.15 -2.49 -6.18
N LEU A 85 16.60 -2.83 -7.36
CA LEU A 85 15.49 -2.09 -7.96
C LEU A 85 14.24 -2.08 -7.07
N ARG A 86 13.94 -3.20 -6.39
CA ARG A 86 12.82 -3.28 -5.45
C ARG A 86 13.01 -2.32 -4.29
N VAL A 87 14.19 -2.30 -3.67
CA VAL A 87 14.50 -1.36 -2.57
C VAL A 87 14.29 0.10 -3.01
N MET A 88 14.74 0.47 -4.20
CA MET A 88 14.53 1.82 -4.73
C MET A 88 13.05 2.13 -4.99
N THR A 89 12.31 1.16 -5.55
CA THR A 89 10.89 1.31 -5.88
C THR A 89 10.02 1.39 -4.63
N ASP A 90 10.31 0.57 -3.63
CA ASP A 90 9.65 0.59 -2.32
C ASP A 90 9.89 1.93 -1.63
N ARG A 91 11.15 2.40 -1.61
CA ARG A 91 11.48 3.71 -1.04
C ARG A 91 10.73 4.84 -1.75
N ARG A 92 10.64 4.79 -3.09
CA ARG A 92 9.86 5.76 -3.87
C ARG A 92 8.38 5.71 -3.49
N ALA A 93 7.79 4.52 -3.37
CA ALA A 93 6.39 4.37 -2.99
C ALA A 93 6.11 4.94 -1.59
N ASP A 94 7.00 4.72 -0.63
CA ASP A 94 6.88 5.28 0.71
C ASP A 94 6.99 6.81 0.72
N LEU A 95 7.94 7.37 -0.04
CA LEU A 95 8.05 8.82 -0.19
C LEU A 95 6.79 9.44 -0.82
N VAL A 96 6.16 8.77 -1.78
CA VAL A 96 4.89 9.22 -2.37
C VAL A 96 3.78 9.21 -1.32
N LYS A 97 3.65 8.13 -0.54
CA LYS A 97 2.66 8.07 0.56
C LYS A 97 2.89 9.16 1.60
N GLU A 98 4.15 9.40 1.97
CA GLU A 98 4.51 10.47 2.90
C GLU A 98 4.18 11.85 2.35
N ARG A 99 4.48 12.11 1.07
CA ARG A 99 4.12 13.36 0.41
C ARG A 99 2.62 13.58 0.46
N THR A 100 1.81 12.61 0.02
CA THR A 100 0.34 12.70 0.05
C THR A 100 -0.17 12.97 1.46
N ARG A 101 0.34 12.25 2.46
CA ARG A 101 -0.04 12.46 3.86
C ARG A 101 0.30 13.87 4.35
N LYS A 102 1.49 14.38 4.04
CA LYS A 102 1.93 15.73 4.40
C LYS A 102 1.08 16.79 3.71
N THR A 103 0.82 16.63 2.42
CA THR A 103 -0.04 17.54 1.63
C THR A 103 -1.46 17.56 2.19
N ASN A 104 -2.08 16.41 2.43
CA ASN A 104 -3.43 16.35 3.01
C ASN A 104 -3.50 16.99 4.40
N ARG A 105 -2.46 16.79 5.22
CA ARG A 105 -2.35 17.45 6.52
C ARG A 105 -2.24 18.97 6.38
N LEU A 106 -1.47 19.45 5.41
CA LEU A 106 -1.36 20.88 5.12
C LEU A 106 -2.69 21.46 4.65
N HIS A 107 -3.39 20.81 3.71
CA HIS A 107 -4.74 21.20 3.28
C HIS A 107 -5.68 21.35 4.49
N ALA A 108 -5.73 20.34 5.36
CA ALA A 108 -6.57 20.39 6.56
C ALA A 108 -6.21 21.55 7.51
N GLN A 109 -4.91 21.83 7.68
CA GLN A 109 -4.45 22.94 8.52
C GLN A 109 -4.80 24.31 7.93
N VAL A 110 -4.52 24.52 6.63
CA VAL A 110 -4.82 25.80 5.97
C VAL A 110 -6.34 26.00 5.90
N LEU A 111 -7.12 24.95 5.58
CA LEU A 111 -8.58 25.02 5.58
C LEU A 111 -9.15 25.41 6.96
N SER A 112 -8.54 24.93 8.06
CA SER A 112 -8.98 25.28 9.42
C SER A 112 -8.70 26.74 9.81
N ILE A 113 -7.70 27.39 9.20
CA ILE A 113 -7.23 28.73 9.58
C ILE A 113 -7.72 29.78 8.57
N PHE A 114 -7.64 29.48 7.28
CA PHE A 114 -7.96 30.40 6.19
C PHE A 114 -8.53 29.68 4.96
N PRO A 115 -9.84 29.33 4.96
CA PRO A 115 -10.48 28.58 3.89
C PRO A 115 -10.31 29.20 2.49
N ALA A 116 -10.41 30.53 2.38
CA ALA A 116 -10.28 31.23 1.10
C ALA A 116 -8.88 31.09 0.49
N LEU A 117 -7.84 31.02 1.33
CA LEU A 117 -6.47 30.82 0.88
C LEU A 117 -6.24 29.39 0.40
N GLU A 118 -6.81 28.40 1.09
CA GLU A 118 -6.72 27.00 0.68
C GLU A 118 -7.28 26.79 -0.73
N HIS A 119 -8.43 27.40 -1.05
CA HIS A 119 -9.03 27.33 -2.39
C HIS A 119 -8.22 28.06 -3.47
N ALA A 120 -7.41 29.04 -3.08
CA ALA A 120 -6.62 29.85 -4.01
C ALA A 120 -5.23 29.24 -4.32
N LEU A 121 -4.79 28.23 -3.56
CA LEU A 121 -3.43 27.69 -3.65
C LEU A 121 -3.40 26.22 -4.10
N GLU A 122 -2.51 25.92 -5.04
CA GLU A 122 -2.19 24.54 -5.40
C GLU A 122 -1.07 23.99 -4.48
N LEU A 123 -1.44 23.40 -3.34
CA LEU A 123 -0.50 22.94 -2.30
C LEU A 123 0.33 21.69 -2.66
N THR A 124 0.16 21.17 -3.87
CA THR A 124 1.02 20.14 -4.47
C THR A 124 2.23 20.73 -5.18
N SER A 125 2.21 22.04 -5.48
CA SER A 125 3.21 22.80 -6.22
C SER A 125 4.20 23.52 -5.28
N ILE A 126 5.47 23.63 -5.70
CA ILE A 126 6.54 24.21 -4.86
C ILE A 126 6.29 25.69 -4.53
N GLY A 127 5.75 26.48 -5.47
CA GLY A 127 5.53 27.92 -5.29
C GLY A 127 4.66 28.25 -4.07
N PRO A 128 3.42 27.72 -3.99
CA PRO A 128 2.56 27.88 -2.81
C PRO A 128 3.18 27.38 -1.50
N LEU A 129 3.96 26.30 -1.54
CA LEU A 129 4.66 25.78 -0.35
C LEU A 129 5.76 26.74 0.14
N VAL A 130 6.52 27.34 -0.79
CA VAL A 130 7.52 28.36 -0.46
C VAL A 130 6.83 29.59 0.14
N LEU A 131 5.71 30.04 -0.44
CA LEU A 131 4.93 31.15 0.08
C LEU A 131 4.45 30.90 1.52
N LEU A 132 3.85 29.74 1.79
CA LEU A 132 3.39 29.38 3.14
C LEU A 132 4.54 29.20 4.14
N SER A 133 5.74 28.83 3.68
CA SER A 133 6.92 28.77 4.55
C SER A 133 7.41 30.16 4.97
N GLY A 134 7.25 31.17 4.12
CA GLY A 134 7.63 32.57 4.39
C GLY A 134 6.53 33.42 5.07
N TYR A 135 5.26 33.06 4.87
CA TYR A 135 4.09 33.82 5.34
C TYR A 135 3.10 32.89 6.05
N GLN A 136 3.34 32.64 7.34
CA GLN A 136 2.65 31.60 8.13
C GLN A 136 1.37 32.08 8.83
N THR A 137 1.12 33.38 8.88
CA THR A 137 -0.02 33.96 9.57
C THR A 137 -0.88 34.78 8.61
N PRO A 138 -2.23 34.62 8.66
CA PRO A 138 -3.11 35.56 7.97
C PRO A 138 -2.98 36.91 8.69
N VAL A 139 -2.26 37.85 8.08
CA VAL A 139 -2.36 39.25 8.49
C VAL A 139 -3.80 39.66 8.19
N ARG A 140 -4.57 39.90 9.26
CA ARG A 140 -5.98 40.26 9.17
C ARG A 140 -6.09 41.62 8.48
N TYR A 141 -6.30 41.61 7.17
CA TYR A 141 -6.83 42.78 6.48
C TYR A 141 -8.31 42.83 6.78
N ASP A 142 -8.69 43.69 7.70
CA ASP A 142 -10.09 44.02 7.96
C ASP A 142 -10.62 44.79 6.74
N VAL A 143 -11.47 44.14 5.94
CA VAL A 143 -12.13 44.75 4.78
C VAL A 143 -13.27 45.68 5.22
N SER A 144 -13.49 45.87 6.53
CA SER A 144 -14.54 46.75 7.04
C SER A 144 -14.15 48.24 7.19
N ALA A 145 -12.93 48.67 6.82
CA ALA A 145 -12.46 50.05 7.02
C ALA A 145 -12.34 50.89 5.73
N ALA A 146 -12.90 50.44 4.60
CA ALA A 146 -12.84 51.17 3.32
C ALA A 146 -14.21 51.24 2.62
N GLY A 147 -15.27 51.57 3.37
CA GLY A 147 -16.59 51.83 2.79
C GLY A 147 -17.60 52.25 3.84
N GLY A 148 -17.73 53.57 4.06
CA GLY A 148 -18.80 54.18 4.87
C GLY A 148 -18.29 55.28 5.78
#